data_AF-A0A8I1B590-F1
#
_entry.id   AF-A0A8I1B590-F1
#
_cell.length_a   1.000
_cell.length_b   1.000
_cell.length_c   1.000
_cell.angle_alpha   90.00
_cell.angle_beta   90.00
_cell.angle_gamma   90.00
#
_symmetry.space_group_name_H-M   'P 1'
#
loop_
_entity.id
_entity.type
_entity.pdbx_description
1 polymer ?
#
loop_
_entity_poly.entity_id
_entity_poly.type
_entity_poly.pdbx_seq_one_letter_code
_entity_poly.pdbx_strand_id
1 'polypeptide(L)'
;VFVLVEVFDATGTLVGVAKRAGLMPENRPNRLGRALFADSTAIVAGSMLGTSSTTAYVESASGVQAGGRTGLTALVVALLFLAALFI
;
A
#
# COMPACT_ATOMS: atom_id res chain seq x y z
N VAL A 1 -13.49 -16.57 4.24
CA VAL A 1 -12.24 -16.92 4.96
C VAL A 1 -11.06 -16.07 4.47
N PHE A 2 -10.86 -15.90 3.15
CA PHE A 2 -9.79 -15.04 2.59
C PHE A 2 -9.83 -13.57 3.06
N VAL A 3 -11.00 -12.92 3.09
CA VAL A 3 -11.11 -11.49 3.49
C VAL A 3 -10.57 -11.20 4.90
N LEU A 4 -10.85 -12.07 5.88
CA LEU A 4 -10.34 -11.87 7.25
C LEU A 4 -8.81 -12.00 7.29
N VAL A 5 -8.25 -12.97 6.56
CA VAL A 5 -6.80 -13.15 6.44
C VAL A 5 -6.15 -11.96 5.74
N GLU A 6 -6.74 -11.47 4.65
CA GLU A 6 -6.24 -10.33 3.89
C GLU A 6 -6.33 -9.02 4.67
N VAL A 7 -7.39 -8.81 5.44
CA VAL A 7 -7.50 -7.67 6.36
C VAL A 7 -6.40 -7.72 7.41
N PHE A 8 -6.12 -8.89 8.00
CA PHE A 8 -5.02 -9.02 8.98
C PHE A 8 -3.63 -8.89 8.35
N ASP A 9 -3.42 -9.40 7.13
CA ASP A 9 -2.17 -9.29 6.40
C ASP A 9 -1.88 -7.84 5.96
N ALA A 10 -2.87 -7.16 5.38
CA ALA A 10 -2.78 -5.74 5.03
C ALA A 10 -2.54 -4.88 6.27
N THR A 11 -3.26 -5.13 7.36
CA THR A 11 -3.07 -4.45 8.65
C THR A 11 -1.65 -4.68 9.19
N GLY A 12 -1.18 -5.92 9.23
CA GLY A 12 0.15 -6.28 9.72
C GLY A 12 1.26 -5.63 8.90
N THR A 13 1.11 -5.65 7.58
CA THR A 13 2.06 -5.02 6.65
C THR A 13 2.07 -3.50 6.79
N LEU A 14 0.90 -2.86 6.87
CA LEU A 14 0.78 -1.40 7.07
C LEU A 14 1.39 -0.94 8.39
N VAL A 15 1.13 -1.64 9.50
CA VAL A 15 1.73 -1.34 10.81
C VAL A 15 3.25 -1.55 10.77
N GLY A 16 3.71 -2.63 10.14
CA GLY A 16 5.14 -2.93 9.98
C GLY A 16 5.89 -1.87 9.18
N VAL A 17 5.33 -1.45 8.03
CA VAL A 17 5.89 -0.40 7.18
C VAL A 17 5.82 0.96 7.88
N ALA A 18 4.69 1.32 8.50
CA ALA A 18 4.52 2.60 9.21
C ALA A 18 5.52 2.75 10.37
N LYS A 19 5.77 1.67 11.12
CA LYS A 19 6.78 1.65 12.19
C LYS A 19 8.18 1.86 11.65
N ARG A 20 8.55 1.17 10.56
CA ARG A 20 9.86 1.31 9.90
C ARG A 20 10.05 2.67 9.22
N ALA A 21 8.96 3.31 8.80
CA ALA A 21 8.93 4.62 8.18
C ALA A 21 9.02 5.79 9.18
N GLY A 22 8.84 5.53 10.48
CA GLY A 22 8.68 6.57 11.50
C GLY A 22 7.37 7.37 11.37
N LEU A 23 6.37 6.82 10.67
CA LEU A 23 5.09 7.49 10.38
C LEU A 23 3.98 7.10 11.37
N MET A 24 4.33 6.46 12.47
CA MET A 24 3.39 5.99 13.49
C MET A 24 3.45 6.92 14.72
N PRO A 25 2.61 7.96 14.78
CA PRO A 25 2.57 8.87 15.93
C PRO A 25 1.94 8.19 17.16
N GLU A 26 2.60 8.28 18.32
CA GLU A 26 2.08 7.76 19.61
C GLU A 26 0.76 8.41 20.05
N ASN A 27 0.49 9.65 19.60
CA ASN A 27 -0.61 10.48 20.10
C ASN A 27 -1.68 10.85 19.05
N ARG A 28 -1.74 10.15 17.91
CA ARG A 28 -2.83 10.37 16.92
C ARG A 28 -3.57 9.08 16.61
N PRO A 29 -4.88 9.17 16.31
CA PRO A 29 -5.65 8.02 15.86
C PRO A 29 -4.96 7.41 14.63
N ASN A 30 -4.55 6.15 14.78
CA ASN A 30 -3.86 5.40 13.74
C ASN A 30 -4.72 5.40 12.48
N ARG A 31 -4.21 5.90 11.35
CA ARG A 31 -4.97 6.02 10.08
C ARG A 31 -5.19 4.68 9.38
N LEU A 32 -5.06 3.58 10.12
CA LEU A 32 -5.12 2.22 9.64
C LEU A 32 -6.45 1.93 8.91
N GLY A 33 -7.58 2.36 9.47
CA GLY A 33 -8.88 2.22 8.80
C GLY A 33 -8.97 2.97 7.47
N ARG A 34 -8.28 4.11 7.35
CA ARG A 34 -8.23 4.91 6.11
C ARG A 34 -7.27 4.31 5.09
N ALA A 35 -6.20 3.66 5.55
CA ALA A 35 -5.28 2.91 4.71
C ALA A 35 -5.92 1.61 4.19
N LEU A 36 -6.66 0.88 5.03
CA LEU A 36 -7.45 -0.29 4.61
C LEU A 36 -8.56 0.07 3.63
N PHE A 37 -9.21 1.22 3.81
CA PHE A 37 -10.17 1.74 2.82
C PHE A 37 -9.52 2.03 1.47
N ALA A 38 -8.30 2.59 1.47
CA ALA A 38 -7.54 2.84 0.24
C ALA A 38 -7.13 1.53 -0.46
N ASP A 39 -6.71 0.52 0.30
CA ASP A 39 -6.38 -0.81 -0.20
C ASP A 39 -7.61 -1.52 -0.80
N SER A 40 -8.74 -1.51 -0.10
CA SER A 40 -9.99 -2.08 -0.58
C SER A 40 -10.51 -1.39 -1.84
N THR A 41 -10.41 -0.06 -1.93
CA THR A 41 -10.83 0.68 -3.13
C THR A 41 -9.89 0.44 -4.31
N ALA A 42 -8.59 0.28 -4.07
CA ALA A 42 -7.63 -0.12 -5.09
C ALA A 42 -7.91 -1.53 -5.62
N ILE A 43 -8.24 -2.49 -4.76
CA ILE A 43 -8.62 -3.86 -5.15
C ILE A 43 -9.90 -3.85 -6.00
N VAL A 44 -10.92 -3.10 -5.59
CA VAL A 44 -12.17 -2.98 -6.37
C VAL A 44 -11.91 -2.33 -7.73
N ALA A 45 -11.10 -1.27 -7.78
CA ALA A 45 -10.73 -0.62 -9.03
C ALA A 45 -9.90 -1.54 -9.94
N GLY A 46 -8.91 -2.25 -9.38
CA GLY A 46 -8.04 -3.17 -10.11
C GLY A 46 -8.78 -4.40 -10.65
N SER A 47 -9.73 -4.94 -9.88
CA SER A 47 -10.58 -6.07 -10.29
C SER A 47 -11.59 -5.65 -11.36
N MET A 48 -12.14 -4.43 -11.30
CA MET A 48 -12.99 -3.88 -12.38
C MET A 48 -12.22 -3.70 -13.69
N LEU A 49 -10.93 -3.38 -13.62
CA LEU A 49 -10.04 -3.28 -14.78
C LEU A 49 -9.53 -4.65 -15.27
N GLY A 50 -9.97 -5.77 -14.66
CA GLY A 50 -9.62 -7.13 -15.05
C GLY A 50 -8.23 -7.60 -14.57
N THR A 51 -7.61 -6.88 -13.62
CA THR A 51 -6.28 -7.18 -13.08
C THR A 51 -6.38 -7.90 -11.73
N SER A 52 -5.39 -8.74 -11.38
CA SER A 52 -5.33 -9.41 -10.07
C SER A 52 -5.19 -8.42 -8.92
N SER A 53 -5.69 -8.76 -7.71
CA SER A 53 -5.62 -7.91 -6.52
C SER A 53 -4.23 -7.32 -6.29
N THR A 54 -4.14 -5.99 -6.28
CA THR A 54 -2.94 -5.25 -5.86
C THR A 54 -2.92 -5.12 -4.35
N THR A 55 -1.94 -5.74 -3.69
CA THR A 55 -1.74 -5.69 -2.22
C THR A 55 -0.55 -4.80 -1.88
N ALA A 56 -0.58 -4.18 -0.69
CA ALA A 56 0.58 -3.49 -0.12
C ALA A 56 1.75 -4.46 0.11
N TYR A 57 2.88 -4.25 -0.57
CA TYR A 57 4.06 -5.12 -0.46
C TYR A 57 4.89 -4.82 0.79
N VAL A 58 5.19 -5.85 1.60
CA VAL A 58 6.07 -5.74 2.78
C VAL A 58 7.47 -5.27 2.42
N GLU A 59 7.93 -5.60 1.21
CA GLU A 59 9.22 -5.19 0.65
C GLU A 59 9.30 -3.67 0.47
N SER A 60 8.17 -2.99 0.31
CA SER A 60 8.10 -1.52 0.26
C SER A 60 8.63 -0.86 1.54
N ALA A 61 8.71 -1.60 2.66
CA ALA A 61 9.37 -1.12 3.88
C ALA A 61 10.82 -0.69 3.62
N SER A 62 11.56 -1.40 2.75
CA SER A 62 12.94 -1.06 2.40
C SER A 62 13.02 0.25 1.60
N GLY A 63 12.09 0.46 0.66
CA GLY A 63 11.98 1.68 -0.12
C GLY A 63 11.58 2.89 0.73
N VAL A 64 10.70 2.71 1.72
CA VAL A 64 10.32 3.76 2.67
C VAL A 64 11.48 4.11 3.62
N GLN A 65 12.27 3.11 4.04
CA GLN A 65 13.50 3.33 4.82
C GLN A 65 14.57 4.09 4.03
N ALA A 66 14.72 3.81 2.73
CA ALA A 66 15.63 4.51 1.84
C ALA A 66 15.24 5.97 1.55
N GLY A 67 14.00 6.38 1.85
CA GLY A 67 13.55 7.77 1.69
C GLY A 67 12.16 7.93 1.05
N GLY A 68 11.52 6.85 0.61
CA GLY A 68 10.18 6.86 -0.01
C GLY A 68 9.01 7.11 0.95
N ARG A 69 9.13 8.08 1.87
CA ARG A 69 8.13 8.33 2.93
C ARG A 69 6.90 9.12 2.47
N THR A 70 6.97 9.78 1.32
CA THR A 70 5.92 10.70 0.83
C THR A 70 4.95 10.06 -0.17
N GLY A 71 5.23 8.83 -0.63
CA GLY A 71 4.44 8.15 -1.67
C GLY A 71 4.73 8.61 -3.10
N LEU A 72 5.60 9.61 -3.31
CA LEU A 72 6.00 10.06 -4.64
C LEU A 72 6.66 8.95 -5.46
N THR A 73 7.43 8.08 -4.79
CA THR A 73 8.05 6.90 -5.41
C THR A 73 7.00 5.95 -5.98
N ALA A 74 5.88 5.73 -5.28
CA ALA A 74 4.79 4.90 -5.77
C ALA A 74 4.13 5.50 -7.02
N LEU A 75 3.93 6.82 -7.06
CA LEU A 75 3.38 7.51 -8.23
C LEU A 75 4.30 7.44 -9.44
N VAL A 76 5.62 7.64 -9.25
CA VAL A 76 6.61 7.53 -10.32
C VAL A 76 6.63 6.11 -10.89
N VAL A 77 6.62 5.08 -10.03
CA VAL A 77 6.57 3.67 -10.48
C VAL A 77 5.28 3.39 -11.25
N ALA A 78 4.12 3.87 -10.79
CA ALA A 78 2.86 3.70 -11.50
C ALA A 78 2.87 4.35 -12.89
N LEU A 79 3.42 5.56 -13.02
CA LEU A 79 3.57 6.24 -14.31
C LEU A 79 4.52 5.51 -15.25
N LEU A 80 5.64 4.99 -14.74
CA LEU A 80 6.60 4.21 -15.54
C LEU A 80 5.97 2.91 -16.05
N PHE A 81 5.20 2.21 -15.23
CA PHE A 81 4.45 1.02 -15.65
C PHE A 81 3.37 1.33 -16.69
N LEU A 82 2.69 2.46 -16.54
CA LEU A 82 1.70 2.91 -17.51
C LEU A 82 2.35 3.29 -18.85
N ALA A 83 3.52 3.93 -18.82
CA ALA A 83 4.31 4.20 -20.02
C ALA A 83 4.80 2.91 -20.70
N ALA A 84 5.15 1.88 -19.93
CA ALA A 84 5.56 0.58 -20.44
C ALA A 84 4.44 -0.20 -21.17
N LEU A 85 3.16 0.17 -21.01
CA LEU A 85 2.07 -0.40 -21.81
C LEU A 85 2.03 0.13 -23.25
N PHE A 86 2.68 1.27 -23.52
CA PHE A 86 2.72 1.92 -24.83
C PHE A 86 4.07 1.76 -25.54
N ILE A 87 5.02 1.08 -24.90
CA ILE A 87 6.31 0.63 -25.45
C ILE A 87 6.21 -0.87 -25.73
#